data_AF-A0A4R4N800-F1
#
_entry.id   AF-A0A4R4N800-F1
#
_cell.length_a   1.000
_cell.length_b   1.000
_cell.length_c   1.000
_cell.angle_alpha   90.00
_cell.angle_beta   90.00
_cell.angle_gamma   90.00
#
_symmetry.space_group_name_H-M   'P 1'
#
loop_
_entity.id
_entity.type
_entity.pdbx_description
1 polymer ?
#
loop_
_entity_poly.entity_id
_entity_poly.type
_entity_poly.pdbx_seq_one_letter_code
_entity_poly.pdbx_strand_id
1 'polypeptide(L)'
;MDAKTRALLEEAVPEEFFTYPAGLTAREHQALTYARLRRAGLAAPPAADLLADPPALCALLDRAAIADPALFHLMLLHYTLALGPILRFGAGQDGAREARDALESMDAAGTLLMTEVGRSNSHLSPRTIARHDPATGGFVLTTP
;
A
#
# COMPACT_ATOMS: atom_id res chain seq x y z
N MET A 1 4.56 -18.96 -12.30
CA MET A 1 5.40 -18.50 -11.16
C MET A 1 6.51 -19.51 -10.92
N ASP A 2 7.76 -19.06 -11.00
CA ASP A 2 8.94 -19.88 -10.74
C ASP A 2 9.16 -20.13 -9.23
N ALA A 3 10.12 -21.00 -8.90
CA ALA A 3 10.42 -21.40 -7.52
C ALA A 3 10.99 -20.26 -6.66
N LYS A 4 11.76 -19.33 -7.25
CA LYS A 4 12.33 -18.19 -6.53
C LYS A 4 11.23 -17.22 -6.13
N THR A 5 10.35 -16.87 -7.06
CA THR A 5 9.21 -15.99 -6.78
C THR A 5 8.34 -16.61 -5.69
N ARG A 6 8.03 -17.91 -5.77
CA ARG A 6 7.28 -18.60 -4.72
C ARG A 6 7.93 -18.49 -3.33
N ALA A 7 9.23 -18.73 -3.24
CA ALA A 7 9.97 -18.64 -1.98
C ALA A 7 9.92 -17.22 -1.39
N LEU A 8 10.04 -16.18 -2.22
CA LEU A 8 9.90 -14.79 -1.77
C LEU A 8 8.48 -14.49 -1.25
N LEU A 9 7.43 -15.02 -1.88
CA LEU A 9 6.06 -14.83 -1.39
C LEU A 9 5.82 -15.55 -0.05
N GLU A 10 6.41 -16.73 0.13
CA GLU A 10 6.37 -17.48 1.39
C GLU A 10 7.13 -16.76 2.52
N GLU A 11 8.28 -16.16 2.19
CA GLU A 11 9.06 -15.34 3.12
C GLU A 11 8.34 -14.03 3.49
N ALA A 12 7.69 -13.39 2.52
CA ALA A 12 6.92 -12.16 2.74
C ALA A 12 5.71 -12.37 3.65
N VAL A 13 5.03 -13.51 3.53
CA VAL A 13 3.90 -13.87 4.39
C VAL A 13 4.19 -15.24 5.03
N PRO A 14 5.02 -15.28 6.09
CA PRO A 14 5.44 -16.53 6.72
C PRO A 14 4.28 -17.16 7.53
N GLU A 15 4.43 -18.44 7.90
CA GLU A 15 3.39 -19.20 8.62
C GLU A 15 2.94 -18.55 9.94
N GLU A 16 3.86 -17.89 10.64
CA GLU A 16 3.55 -17.14 11.87
C GLU A 16 2.54 -16.01 11.68
N PHE A 17 2.31 -15.53 10.45
CA PHE A 17 1.29 -14.50 10.18
C PHE A 17 -0.13 -15.07 10.25
N PHE A 18 -0.31 -16.38 10.04
CA PHE A 18 -1.61 -17.07 10.04
C PHE A 18 -2.25 -17.20 11.43
N THR A 19 -1.57 -16.72 12.47
CA THR A 19 -2.09 -16.70 13.83
C THR A 19 -1.86 -15.34 14.45
N TYR A 20 -2.72 -14.94 15.38
CA TYR A 20 -2.51 -13.77 16.21
C TYR A 20 -2.13 -14.20 17.63
N PRO A 21 -1.20 -13.49 18.29
CA PRO A 21 -0.99 -13.65 19.73
C PRO A 21 -2.30 -13.46 20.50
N ALA A 22 -2.50 -14.27 21.53
CA ALA A 22 -3.70 -14.17 22.36
C ALA A 22 -3.66 -12.90 23.23
N GLY A 23 -4.83 -12.32 23.51
CA GLY A 23 -4.98 -11.22 24.47
C GLY A 23 -4.60 -9.83 23.97
N LEU A 24 -4.36 -9.66 22.67
CA LEU A 24 -4.07 -8.34 22.10
C LEU A 24 -5.30 -7.41 22.18
N THR A 25 -5.06 -6.18 22.55
CA THR A 25 -6.01 -5.07 22.38
C THR A 25 -6.15 -4.70 20.90
N ALA A 26 -7.20 -3.98 20.54
CA ALA A 26 -7.39 -3.48 19.16
C ALA A 26 -6.19 -2.65 18.67
N ARG A 27 -5.57 -1.86 19.56
CA ARG A 27 -4.39 -1.05 19.22
C ARG A 27 -3.16 -1.92 18.95
N GLU A 28 -2.95 -2.97 19.73
CA GLU A 28 -1.82 -3.88 19.53
C GLU A 28 -2.02 -4.73 18.28
N HIS A 29 -3.26 -5.14 17.97
CA HIS A 29 -3.58 -5.74 16.68
C HIS A 29 -3.19 -4.83 15.52
N GLN A 30 -3.60 -3.56 15.54
CA GLN A 30 -3.23 -2.60 14.51
C GLN A 30 -1.72 -2.43 14.39
N ALA A 31 -1.01 -2.25 15.51
CA ALA A 31 0.45 -2.12 15.52
C ALA A 31 1.15 -3.36 14.93
N LEU A 32 0.65 -4.56 15.27
CA LEU A 32 1.15 -5.81 14.70
C LEU A 32 0.89 -5.88 13.19
N THR A 33 -0.28 -5.49 12.70
CA THR A 33 -0.57 -5.49 11.26
C THR A 33 0.39 -4.57 10.49
N TYR A 34 0.72 -3.38 11.01
CA TYR A 34 1.72 -2.50 10.37
C TYR A 34 3.15 -3.04 10.46
N ALA A 35 3.52 -3.70 11.57
CA ALA A 35 4.80 -4.38 11.67
C ALA A 35 4.93 -5.52 10.65
N ARG A 36 3.85 -6.29 10.47
CA ARG A 36 3.74 -7.34 9.44
C ARG A 36 3.78 -6.77 8.03
N LEU A 37 3.10 -5.65 7.77
CA LEU A 37 3.17 -4.95 6.48
C LEU A 37 4.61 -4.59 6.14
N ARG A 38 5.34 -3.96 7.08
CA ARG A 38 6.73 -3.59 6.87
C ARG A 38 7.61 -4.81 6.59
N ARG A 39 7.48 -5.88 7.38
CA ARG A 39 8.25 -7.11 7.18
C ARG A 39 7.92 -7.78 5.84
N ALA A 40 6.64 -7.86 5.48
CA ALA A 40 6.19 -8.43 4.21
C ALA A 40 6.74 -7.63 3.04
N GLY A 41 6.63 -6.30 3.09
CA GLY A 41 7.10 -5.43 2.02
C GLY A 41 8.61 -5.48 1.79
N LEU A 42 9.40 -5.65 2.86
CA LEU A 42 10.87 -5.78 2.77
C LEU A 42 11.33 -7.12 2.19
N ALA A 43 10.52 -8.18 2.32
CA ALA A 43 10.82 -9.51 1.79
C ALA A 43 10.20 -9.79 0.42
N ALA A 44 9.10 -9.09 0.09
CA ALA A 44 8.44 -9.22 -1.20
C ALA A 44 9.34 -8.76 -2.36
N PRO A 45 9.09 -9.25 -3.59
CA PRO A 45 9.72 -8.67 -4.77
C PRO A 45 9.43 -7.15 -4.89
N PRO A 46 10.28 -6.39 -5.59
CA PRO A 46 10.07 -4.97 -5.81
C PRO A 46 8.68 -4.66 -6.37
N ALA A 47 8.10 -3.53 -5.95
CA ALA A 47 6.75 -3.15 -6.35
C ALA A 47 6.58 -3.06 -7.87
N ALA A 48 7.59 -2.54 -8.58
CA ALA A 48 7.59 -2.48 -10.04
C ALA A 48 7.51 -3.87 -10.69
N ASP A 49 8.19 -4.87 -10.12
CA ASP A 49 8.18 -6.24 -10.62
C ASP A 49 6.82 -6.91 -10.34
N LEU A 50 6.28 -6.74 -9.13
CA LEU A 50 4.95 -7.24 -8.77
C LEU A 50 3.84 -6.63 -9.65
N LEU A 51 3.90 -5.32 -9.92
CA LEU A 51 2.91 -4.65 -10.77
C LEU A 51 3.03 -5.04 -12.24
N ALA A 52 4.22 -5.45 -12.69
CA ALA A 52 4.46 -5.98 -14.03
C ALA A 52 4.07 -7.47 -14.17
N ASP A 53 3.95 -8.20 -13.07
CA ASP A 53 3.51 -9.61 -13.00
C ASP A 53 2.23 -9.75 -12.14
N PRO A 54 1.03 -9.43 -12.70
CA PRO A 54 -0.22 -9.52 -11.96
C PRO A 54 -0.48 -10.88 -11.31
N PRO A 55 -0.17 -12.04 -11.94
CA PRO A 55 -0.22 -13.33 -11.24
C PRO A 55 0.61 -13.40 -9.95
N ALA A 56 1.84 -12.87 -9.93
CA ALA A 56 2.67 -12.85 -8.72
C ALA A 56 2.09 -11.93 -7.63
N LEU A 57 1.62 -10.74 -8.03
CA LEU A 57 0.94 -9.83 -7.11
C LEU A 57 -0.33 -10.44 -6.51
N CYS A 58 -1.18 -11.06 -7.34
CA CYS A 58 -2.37 -11.77 -6.86
C CYS A 58 -2.00 -12.89 -5.90
N ALA A 59 -0.97 -13.70 -6.20
CA ALA A 59 -0.53 -14.77 -5.30
C ALA A 59 -0.06 -14.25 -3.93
N LEU A 60 0.63 -13.10 -3.89
CA LEU A 60 1.02 -12.45 -2.65
C LEU A 60 -0.20 -11.99 -1.85
N LEU A 61 -1.14 -11.32 -2.52
CA LEU A 61 -2.36 -10.81 -1.91
C LEU A 61 -3.29 -11.94 -1.43
N ASP A 62 -3.45 -13.01 -2.21
CA ASP A 62 -4.24 -14.19 -1.83
C ASP A 62 -3.67 -14.84 -0.58
N ARG A 63 -2.34 -14.99 -0.51
CA ARG A 63 -1.67 -15.54 0.68
C ARG A 63 -1.90 -14.64 1.90
N ALA A 64 -1.75 -13.32 1.74
CA ALA A 64 -2.04 -12.36 2.81
C ALA A 64 -3.51 -12.42 3.25
N ALA A 65 -4.46 -12.60 2.32
CA ALA A 65 -5.88 -12.65 2.63
C ALA A 65 -6.26 -13.84 3.51
N ILE A 66 -5.58 -14.98 3.32
CA ILE A 66 -5.76 -16.18 4.14
C ILE A 66 -5.04 -16.03 5.49
N ALA A 67 -3.81 -15.51 5.49
CA ALA A 67 -3.00 -15.39 6.70
C ALA A 67 -3.55 -14.33 7.67
N ASP A 68 -3.86 -13.16 7.13
CA ASP A 68 -4.19 -11.97 7.89
C ASP A 68 -5.00 -10.98 7.01
N PRO A 69 -6.34 -11.00 7.06
CA PRO A 69 -7.17 -10.16 6.20
C PRO A 69 -6.89 -8.65 6.33
N ALA A 70 -6.43 -8.19 7.50
CA ALA A 70 -6.06 -6.80 7.70
C ALA A 70 -4.75 -6.47 6.97
N LEU A 71 -3.78 -7.38 6.99
CA LEU A 71 -2.55 -7.26 6.21
C LEU A 71 -2.85 -7.23 4.71
N PHE A 72 -3.72 -8.13 4.21
CA PHE A 72 -4.15 -8.10 2.82
C PHE A 72 -4.68 -6.71 2.42
N HIS A 73 -5.55 -6.12 3.25
CA HIS A 73 -6.10 -4.82 2.94
C HIS A 73 -5.01 -3.74 2.85
N LEU A 74 -4.06 -3.72 3.80
CA LEU A 74 -2.93 -2.78 3.75
C LEU A 74 -2.04 -3.01 2.53
N MET A 75 -1.76 -4.26 2.16
CA MET A 75 -0.93 -4.58 0.99
C MET A 75 -1.63 -4.21 -0.31
N LEU A 76 -2.93 -4.45 -0.42
CA LEU A 76 -3.74 -4.03 -1.56
C LEU A 76 -3.65 -2.51 -1.73
N LEU A 77 -3.92 -1.74 -0.68
CA LEU A 77 -3.82 -0.27 -0.70
C LEU A 77 -2.41 0.18 -1.09
N HIS A 78 -1.38 -0.37 -0.44
CA HIS A 78 0.01 0.04 -0.61
C HIS A 78 0.53 -0.24 -2.03
N TYR A 79 0.42 -1.46 -2.53
CA TYR A 79 0.94 -1.83 -3.85
C TYR A 79 0.08 -1.28 -4.99
N THR A 80 -1.25 -1.43 -4.91
CA THR A 80 -2.11 -1.19 -6.07
C THR A 80 -2.63 0.24 -6.14
N LEU A 81 -2.89 0.87 -5.00
CA LEU A 81 -3.57 2.17 -4.95
C LEU A 81 -2.66 3.34 -4.56
N ALA A 82 -1.50 3.08 -3.96
CA ALA A 82 -0.47 4.08 -3.72
C ALA A 82 0.69 3.94 -4.72
N LEU A 83 1.43 2.83 -4.70
CA LEU A 83 2.60 2.63 -5.57
C LEU A 83 2.23 2.53 -7.05
N GLY A 84 1.14 1.82 -7.38
CA GLY A 84 0.66 1.68 -8.76
C GLY A 84 0.53 3.02 -9.51
N PRO A 85 -0.28 3.98 -9.01
CA PRO A 85 -0.39 5.30 -9.62
C PRO A 85 0.92 6.09 -9.66
N ILE A 86 1.73 6.05 -8.58
CA ILE A 86 3.02 6.75 -8.52
C ILE A 86 3.97 6.25 -9.61
N LEU A 87 4.10 4.92 -9.76
CA LEU A 87 4.96 4.30 -10.76
C LEU A 87 4.44 4.53 -12.19
N ARG A 88 3.12 4.49 -12.38
CA ARG A 88 2.50 4.64 -13.70
C ARG A 88 2.52 6.08 -14.20
N PHE A 89 2.23 7.06 -13.35
CA PHE A 89 2.03 8.46 -13.74
C PHE A 89 3.19 9.38 -13.34
N GLY A 90 4.03 8.97 -12.39
CA GLY A 90 5.20 9.72 -11.93
C GLY A 90 6.48 9.44 -12.71
N ALA A 91 6.45 8.57 -13.73
CA ALA A 91 7.64 8.26 -14.53
C ALA A 91 8.22 9.53 -15.19
N GLY A 92 9.48 9.83 -14.89
CA GLY A 92 10.17 11.02 -15.39
C GLY A 92 9.80 12.32 -14.67
N GLN A 93 9.06 12.26 -13.57
CA GLN A 93 8.72 13.42 -12.74
C GLN A 93 9.42 13.32 -11.37
N ASP A 94 10.01 14.41 -10.91
CA ASP A 94 10.68 14.42 -9.59
C ASP A 94 9.71 14.57 -8.42
N GLY A 95 8.50 15.11 -8.66
CA GLY A 95 7.55 15.48 -7.60
C GLY A 95 7.05 14.33 -6.73
N ALA A 96 7.11 13.09 -7.22
CA ALA A 96 6.69 11.90 -6.46
C ALA A 96 7.86 11.02 -6.01
N ARG A 97 9.12 11.41 -6.28
CA ARG A 97 10.30 10.57 -6.01
C ARG A 97 10.47 10.26 -4.54
N GLU A 98 10.44 11.28 -3.67
CA GLU A 98 10.60 11.08 -2.22
C GLU A 98 9.50 10.17 -1.64
N ALA A 99 8.24 10.42 -2.03
CA ALA A 99 7.12 9.59 -1.59
C ALA A 99 7.25 8.15 -2.11
N ARG A 100 7.69 7.97 -3.36
CA ARG A 100 7.98 6.65 -3.94
C ARG A 100 9.05 5.93 -3.12
N ASP A 101 10.18 6.59 -2.87
CA ASP A 101 11.32 5.98 -2.19
C ASP A 101 10.93 5.54 -0.78
N ALA A 102 10.18 6.35 -0.04
CA ALA A 102 9.68 6.02 1.30
C ALA A 102 8.68 4.85 1.30
N LEU A 103 7.87 4.73 0.24
CA LEU A 103 6.94 3.60 0.08
C LEU A 103 7.68 2.32 -0.32
N GLU A 104 8.61 2.38 -1.28
CA GLU A 104 9.40 1.22 -1.71
C GLU A 104 10.36 0.73 -0.62
N SER A 105 10.85 1.61 0.27
CA SER A 105 11.70 1.25 1.42
C SER A 105 10.92 0.74 2.65
N MET A 106 9.59 0.82 2.62
CA MET A 106 8.71 0.53 3.76
C MET A 106 8.98 1.42 4.99
N ASP A 107 9.51 2.64 4.79
CA ASP A 107 9.56 3.68 5.82
C ASP A 107 8.24 4.44 5.94
N ALA A 108 7.39 4.34 4.91
CA ALA A 108 6.01 4.80 4.90
C ALA A 108 5.06 3.69 4.43
N ALA A 109 3.79 3.77 4.87
CA ALA A 109 2.70 2.95 4.36
C ALA A 109 1.81 3.78 3.43
N GLY A 110 1.34 3.15 2.35
CA GLY A 110 0.57 3.80 1.30
C GLY A 110 -0.92 3.57 1.49
N THR A 111 -1.73 4.58 1.19
CA THR A 111 -3.20 4.48 1.23
C THR A 111 -3.83 5.34 0.14
N LEU A 112 -5.13 5.16 -0.08
CA LEU A 112 -5.93 5.93 -1.02
C LEU A 112 -7.07 6.63 -0.31
N LEU A 113 -7.10 7.96 -0.41
CA LEU A 113 -8.11 8.81 0.22
C LEU A 113 -9.07 9.33 -0.87
N MET A 114 -10.05 8.50 -1.24
CA MET A 114 -11.09 8.89 -2.20
C MET A 114 -12.46 9.09 -1.55
N THR A 115 -12.79 8.28 -0.55
CA THR A 115 -14.08 8.35 0.14
C THR A 115 -14.12 9.54 1.09
N GLU A 116 -15.18 10.33 1.03
CA GLU A 116 -15.43 11.45 1.95
C GLU A 116 -16.72 11.21 2.73
N VAL A 117 -16.85 11.85 3.91
CA VAL A 117 -18.09 11.79 4.68
C VAL A 117 -19.24 12.34 3.84
N GLY A 118 -20.26 11.51 3.61
CA GLY A 118 -21.42 11.84 2.77
C GLY A 118 -21.20 11.66 1.26
N ARG A 119 -20.02 11.19 0.80
CA ARG A 119 -19.71 10.98 -0.62
C ARG A 119 -18.82 9.74 -0.83
N SER A 120 -19.40 8.71 -1.44
CA SER A 120 -18.68 7.46 -1.74
C SER A 120 -18.88 7.02 -3.19
N ASN A 121 -20.14 6.91 -3.62
CA ASN A 121 -20.48 6.29 -4.91
C ASN A 121 -20.49 7.28 -6.09
N SER A 122 -20.04 8.53 -5.89
CA SER A 122 -19.93 9.53 -6.95
C SER A 122 -18.58 10.22 -6.91
N HIS A 123 -17.74 9.92 -7.89
CA HIS A 123 -16.43 10.56 -8.09
C HIS A 123 -16.54 11.95 -8.72
N LEU A 124 -17.76 12.40 -9.05
CA LEU A 124 -17.99 13.65 -9.79
C LEU A 124 -17.99 14.90 -8.91
N SER A 125 -17.91 14.75 -7.58
CA SER A 125 -17.96 15.91 -6.70
C SER A 125 -17.28 15.65 -5.35
N PRO A 126 -15.97 15.29 -5.30
CA PRO A 126 -15.21 15.42 -4.07
C PRO A 126 -15.26 16.89 -3.59
N ARG A 127 -15.36 17.10 -2.28
CA ARG A 127 -15.26 18.43 -1.66
C ARG A 127 -13.82 18.80 -1.34
N THR A 128 -12.92 17.83 -1.24
CA THR A 128 -11.49 18.10 -1.08
C THR A 128 -10.99 18.84 -2.32
N ILE A 129 -10.38 20.01 -2.11
CA ILE A 129 -9.87 20.87 -3.17
C ILE A 129 -8.34 20.86 -3.11
N ALA A 130 -7.69 20.73 -4.27
CA ALA A 130 -6.29 21.03 -4.46
C ALA A 130 -6.15 22.32 -5.28
N ARG A 131 -5.77 23.43 -4.64
CA ARG A 131 -5.54 24.71 -5.32
C ARG A 131 -4.06 24.91 -5.57
N HIS A 132 -3.67 25.13 -6.83
CA HIS A 132 -2.29 25.51 -7.15
C HIS A 132 -1.93 26.84 -6.49
N ASP A 133 -0.76 26.88 -5.85
CA ASP A 133 -0.17 28.08 -5.27
C ASP A 133 1.09 28.47 -6.07
N PRO A 134 1.01 29.53 -6.91
CA PRO A 134 2.14 29.97 -7.71
C PRO A 134 3.36 30.44 -6.91
N ALA A 135 3.18 30.83 -5.64
CA ALA A 135 4.30 31.30 -4.82
C ALA A 135 5.20 30.14 -4.37
N THR A 136 4.63 28.96 -4.16
CA THR A 136 5.35 27.74 -3.76
C THR A 136 5.56 26.76 -4.90
N GLY A 137 4.83 26.92 -6.02
CA GLY A 137 4.80 25.96 -7.13
C GLY A 137 4.07 24.65 -6.77
N GLY A 138 3.39 24.60 -5.63
CA GLY A 138 2.73 23.42 -5.09
C GLY A 138 1.20 23.52 -5.12
N PHE A 139 0.55 22.63 -4.37
CA PHE A 139 -0.91 22.64 -4.16
C PHE A 139 -1.24 22.76 -2.68
N VAL A 140 -2.22 23.60 -2.37
CA VAL A 140 -2.85 23.67 -1.04
C VAL A 140 -4.07 22.73 -1.05
N LEU A 141 -4.03 21.72 -0.18
CA LEU A 141 -5.16 20.81 0.04
C LEU A 141 -6.10 21.38 1.10
N THR A 142 -7.41 21.35 0.86
CA THR A 142 -8.43 21.83 1.81
C THR A 142 -9.63 20.89 1.83
N THR A 143 -10.08 20.52 3.03
CA THR A 143 -11.37 19.85 3.28
C THR A 143 -12.33 20.88 3.87
N PRO A 144 -13.23 21.49 3.05
CA PRO A 144 -14.09 22.59 3.47
C PRO A 144 -15.36 22.16 4.19
#